data_AF-A0A327Y471-F1
#
_entry.id   AF-A0A327Y471-F1
#
_cell.length_a   1.000
_cell.length_b   1.000
_cell.length_c   1.000
_cell.angle_alpha   90.00
_cell.angle_beta   90.00
_cell.angle_gamma   90.00
#
_symmetry.space_group_name_H-M   'P 1'
#
loop_
_entity.id
_entity.type
_entity.pdbx_description
1 polymer ?
#
loop_
_entity_poly.entity_id
_entity_poly.type
_entity_poly.pdbx_seq_one_letter_code
_entity_poly.pdbx_strand_id
1 'polypeptide(L)'
;MLTETDLRLWPTLARFDAVYHGHFKCARRRLIDYPNLWGYARDIMTWKGVAETFDEAVIRAAYYGEDRDLNPFGIVEMAPALDWTAPHDRGRLGPATVAARAGRQIEVNPTTLHAVEVSARTRCPNSKALLRTDTR
;
A
#
# COMPACT_ATOMS: atom_id res chain seq x y z
N MET A 1 3.10 -8.97 -0.11
CA MET A 1 4.55 -8.80 0.15
C MET A 1 4.84 -7.32 0.05
N LEU A 2 5.43 -6.76 1.09
CA LEU A 2 6.02 -5.41 1.04
C LEU A 2 7.51 -5.59 0.79
N THR A 3 8.04 -4.75 -0.08
CA THR A 3 9.43 -4.71 -0.52
C THR A 3 10.05 -3.38 -0.10
N GLU A 4 11.36 -3.27 -0.22
CA GLU A 4 12.06 -2.00 0.02
C GLU A 4 11.51 -0.86 -0.86
N THR A 5 11.06 -1.18 -2.07
CA THR A 5 10.45 -0.22 -2.97
C THR A 5 9.20 0.41 -2.36
N ASP A 6 8.38 -0.38 -1.68
CA ASP A 6 7.16 0.09 -1.05
C ASP A 6 7.48 1.01 0.15
N LEU A 7 8.52 0.66 0.93
CA LEU A 7 9.04 1.51 2.02
C LEU A 7 9.59 2.85 1.53
N ARG A 8 10.20 2.88 0.35
CA ARG A 8 10.71 4.13 -0.27
C ARG A 8 9.59 4.96 -0.90
N LEU A 9 8.56 4.30 -1.42
CA LEU A 9 7.43 4.96 -2.06
C LEU A 9 6.47 5.60 -1.05
N TRP A 10 6.15 4.89 0.02
CA TRP A 10 5.13 5.30 0.97
C TRP A 10 5.34 6.70 1.57
N PRO A 11 6.55 7.10 2.01
CA PRO A 11 6.80 8.45 2.54
C PRO A 11 6.45 9.55 1.54
N THR A 12 6.66 9.29 0.24
CA THR A 12 6.29 10.22 -0.84
C THR A 12 4.78 10.33 -0.97
N LEU A 13 4.06 9.20 -0.94
CA LEU A 13 2.59 9.19 -1.02
C LEU A 13 1.95 9.87 0.20
N ALA A 14 2.45 9.59 1.40
CA ALA A 14 1.94 10.15 2.66
C ALA A 14 2.02 11.69 2.70
N ARG A 15 2.98 12.29 1.99
CA ARG A 15 3.19 13.74 1.90
C ARG A 15 2.53 14.38 0.67
N PHE A 16 2.00 13.58 -0.24
CA PHE A 16 1.63 14.07 -1.58
C PHE A 16 0.50 15.10 -1.54
N ASP A 17 -0.65 14.75 -0.97
CA ASP A 17 -1.80 15.66 -0.91
C ASP A 17 -1.67 16.74 0.16
N ALA A 18 -0.92 16.45 1.24
CA ALA A 18 -0.69 17.41 2.32
C ALA A 18 0.31 18.51 1.95
N VAL A 19 1.22 18.25 1.02
CA VAL A 19 2.33 19.17 0.67
C VAL A 19 2.58 19.22 -0.84
N TYR A 20 2.96 18.11 -1.47
CA TYR A 20 3.55 18.15 -2.81
C TYR A 20 2.59 18.65 -3.89
N HIS A 21 1.32 18.31 -3.77
CA HIS A 21 0.27 18.76 -4.69
C HIS A 21 0.17 20.29 -4.73
N GLY A 22 0.15 20.94 -3.56
CA GLY A 22 0.06 22.40 -3.40
C GLY A 22 1.43 23.08 -3.46
N HIS A 23 2.23 22.93 -2.39
CA HIS A 23 3.53 23.58 -2.18
C HIS A 23 4.48 23.44 -3.39
N PHE A 24 4.65 22.21 -3.87
CA PHE A 24 5.53 21.90 -5.01
C PHE A 24 4.83 21.90 -6.36
N LYS A 25 3.53 22.22 -6.40
CA LYS A 25 2.74 22.37 -7.64
C LYS A 25 2.66 21.08 -8.47
N CYS A 26 2.73 19.91 -7.83
CA CYS A 26 2.48 18.61 -8.45
C CYS A 26 0.98 18.39 -8.72
N ALA A 27 0.34 19.35 -9.39
CA ALA A 27 -1.11 19.58 -9.34
C ALA A 27 -1.91 18.95 -10.49
N ARG A 28 -1.41 17.85 -11.11
CA ARG A 28 -2.17 17.19 -12.17
C ARG A 28 -3.46 16.57 -11.63
N ARG A 29 -3.35 15.83 -10.52
CA ARG A 29 -4.43 15.24 -9.72
C ARG A 29 -3.89 14.95 -8.32
N ARG A 30 -4.77 14.91 -7.33
CA ARG A 30 -4.43 14.51 -5.95
C ARG A 30 -4.23 12.99 -5.88
N LEU A 31 -3.52 12.52 -4.86
CA LEU A 31 -3.37 11.11 -4.54
C LEU A 31 -4.73 10.44 -4.37
N ILE A 32 -5.66 11.07 -3.65
CA ILE A 32 -7.01 10.51 -3.44
C ILE A 32 -7.81 10.29 -4.73
N ASP A 33 -7.47 11.00 -5.81
CA ASP A 33 -8.11 10.86 -7.12
C ASP A 33 -7.54 9.68 -7.93
N TYR A 34 -6.50 8.99 -7.42
CA TYR A 34 -5.94 7.76 -8.00
C TYR A 34 -6.36 6.53 -7.19
N PRO A 35 -7.41 5.79 -7.57
CA PRO A 35 -8.00 4.75 -6.72
C PRO A 35 -7.02 3.62 -6.36
N ASN A 36 -6.13 3.26 -7.29
CA ASN A 36 -5.12 2.22 -7.04
C ASN A 36 -4.01 2.70 -6.09
N LEU A 37 -3.53 3.94 -6.25
CA LEU A 37 -2.47 4.51 -5.41
C LEU A 37 -3.02 4.86 -4.02
N TRP A 38 -4.22 5.40 -3.95
CA TRP A 38 -4.86 5.73 -2.68
C TRP A 38 -5.25 4.49 -1.87
N GLY A 39 -5.77 3.46 -2.53
CA GLY A 39 -5.97 2.15 -1.90
C GLY A 39 -4.64 1.56 -1.40
N TYR A 40 -3.58 1.65 -2.20
CA TYR A 40 -2.26 1.16 -1.83
C TYR A 40 -1.64 1.92 -0.63
N ALA A 41 -1.73 3.25 -0.59
CA ALA A 41 -1.19 4.05 0.50
C ALA A 41 -1.91 3.75 1.84
N ARG A 42 -3.23 3.59 1.80
CA ARG A 42 -4.04 3.21 2.97
C ARG A 42 -3.78 1.78 3.44
N ASP A 43 -3.56 0.84 2.51
CA ASP A 43 -3.19 -0.54 2.83
C ASP A 43 -1.87 -0.61 3.61
N ILE A 44 -0.88 0.21 3.27
CA ILE A 44 0.36 0.31 4.08
C ILE A 44 0.07 0.96 5.45
N MET A 45 -0.87 1.90 5.51
CA MET A 45 -1.25 2.56 6.77
C MET A 45 -1.82 1.59 7.81
N THR A 46 -2.42 0.47 7.40
CA THR A 46 -2.97 -0.54 8.32
C THR A 46 -1.89 -1.44 8.93
N TRP A 47 -0.63 -1.28 8.54
CA TRP A 47 0.47 -2.10 9.03
C TRP A 47 0.90 -1.65 10.41
N LYS A 48 1.19 -2.61 11.27
CA LYS A 48 1.64 -2.37 12.65
C LYS A 48 2.87 -1.45 12.65
N GLY A 49 2.79 -0.34 13.38
CA GLY A 49 3.91 0.59 13.54
C GLY A 49 3.96 1.71 12.49
N VAL A 50 3.19 1.65 11.40
CA VAL A 50 3.23 2.68 10.35
C VAL A 50 2.45 3.94 10.77
N ALA A 51 1.29 3.78 11.39
CA ALA A 51 0.46 4.89 11.89
C ALA A 51 1.19 5.80 12.86
N GLU A 52 2.03 5.21 13.70
CA GLU A 52 2.81 5.90 14.71
C GLU A 52 3.97 6.71 14.12
N THR A 53 4.29 6.52 12.83
CA THR A 53 5.39 7.21 12.14
C THR A 53 4.93 8.41 11.30
N PHE A 54 3.62 8.64 11.21
CA PHE A 54 3.01 9.65 10.35
C PHE A 54 2.26 10.70 11.18
N ASP A 55 2.69 11.94 11.07
CA ASP A 55 1.97 13.11 11.59
C ASP A 55 1.89 14.18 10.51
N GLU A 56 0.68 14.38 9.97
CA GLU A 56 0.44 15.33 8.89
C GLU A 56 0.72 16.77 9.33
N ALA A 57 0.42 17.13 10.58
CA ALA A 57 0.60 18.49 11.08
C ALA A 57 2.09 18.84 11.17
N VAL A 58 2.90 17.92 11.70
CA VAL A 58 4.36 18.09 11.77
C VAL A 58 4.97 18.21 10.37
N ILE A 59 4.55 17.35 9.43
CA ILE A 59 5.02 17.39 8.04
C ILE A 59 4.71 18.76 7.41
N ARG A 60 3.46 19.23 7.50
CA ARG A 60 3.05 20.49 6.89
C ARG A 60 3.77 21.69 7.49
N ALA A 61 3.93 21.70 8.81
CA ALA A 61 4.65 22.76 9.50
C ALA A 61 6.11 22.87 9.02
N ALA A 62 6.79 21.74 8.82
CA ALA A 62 8.15 21.73 8.29
C ALA A 62 8.21 22.30 6.85
N TYR A 63 7.40 21.78 5.93
CA TYR A 63 7.47 22.21 4.52
C TYR A 63 6.98 23.64 4.30
N TYR A 64 5.82 24.02 4.84
CA TYR A 64 5.29 25.36 4.62
C TYR A 64 5.99 26.41 5.48
N GLY A 65 6.48 26.04 6.67
CA GLY A 65 7.05 26.97 7.64
C GLY A 65 8.56 27.23 7.48
N GLU A 66 9.34 26.25 7.02
CA GLU A 66 10.80 26.36 6.90
C GLU A 66 11.26 26.76 5.49
N ASP A 67 10.52 26.37 4.45
CA ASP A 67 10.86 26.67 3.05
C ASP A 67 10.48 28.10 2.66
N ARG A 68 11.31 29.07 3.07
CA ARG A 68 11.08 30.50 2.81
C ARG A 68 11.38 30.92 1.37
N ASP A 69 12.09 30.09 0.62
CA ASP A 69 12.34 30.33 -0.80
C ASP A 69 11.07 30.10 -1.63
N LEU A 70 10.31 29.03 -1.33
CA LEU A 70 9.06 28.73 -2.02
C LEU A 70 7.82 29.34 -1.35
N ASN A 71 7.82 29.50 -0.02
CA ASN A 71 6.71 30.08 0.75
C ASN A 71 7.20 31.19 1.71
N PRO A 72 7.50 32.39 1.20
CA PRO A 72 8.08 33.47 2.01
C PRO A 72 7.24 33.84 3.24
N PHE A 73 5.91 33.79 3.11
CA PHE A 73 4.98 34.16 4.16
C PHE A 73 4.77 33.06 5.21
N GLY A 74 5.24 31.83 4.97
CA GLY A 74 5.06 30.71 5.89
C GLY A 74 3.59 30.31 6.09
N ILE A 75 2.71 30.69 5.17
CA ILE A 75 1.28 30.37 5.26
C ILE A 75 1.11 28.89 4.97
N VAL A 76 0.51 28.17 5.91
CA VAL A 76 0.12 26.77 5.73
C VAL A 76 -1.26 26.78 5.08
N GLU A 77 -1.39 26.22 3.87
CA GLU A 77 -2.69 26.09 3.22
C GLU A 77 -3.64 25.24 4.08
N MET A 78 -4.94 25.35 3.89
CA MET A 78 -5.91 24.40 4.45
C MET A 78 -6.15 23.30 3.41
N ALA A 79 -5.88 22.03 3.74
CA ALA A 79 -6.20 20.92 2.84
C ALA A 79 -7.46 20.19 3.32
N PRO A 80 -8.22 19.55 2.42
CA PRO A 80 -9.31 18.65 2.80
C PRO A 80 -8.79 17.52 3.70
N ALA A 81 -9.57 17.14 4.70
CA ALA A 81 -9.23 16.03 5.57
C ALA A 81 -9.13 14.72 4.77
N LEU A 82 -8.00 14.02 4.92
CA LEU A 82 -7.76 12.72 4.30
C LEU A 82 -8.23 11.61 5.23
N ASP A 83 -9.17 10.77 4.78
CA ASP A 83 -9.58 9.58 5.54
C ASP A 83 -8.65 8.40 5.25
N TRP A 84 -7.57 8.34 6.02
CA TRP A 84 -6.61 7.23 5.99
C TRP A 84 -7.17 5.90 6.49
N THR A 85 -8.32 5.92 7.19
CA THR A 85 -8.93 4.73 7.82
C THR A 85 -10.00 4.07 6.93
N ALA A 86 -10.44 4.74 5.87
CA ALA A 86 -11.41 4.21 4.94
C ALA A 86 -10.95 2.87 4.30
N PRO A 87 -11.87 1.94 3.98
CA PRO A 87 -11.55 0.68 3.33
C PRO A 87 -10.75 0.86 2.02
N HIS A 88 -9.64 0.14 1.90
CA HIS A 88 -8.69 0.28 0.80
C HIS A 88 -8.95 -0.65 -0.40
N ASP A 89 -9.83 -1.65 -0.25
CA ASP A 89 -10.25 -2.58 -1.31
C ASP A 89 -9.09 -3.30 -2.02
N ARG A 90 -7.92 -3.45 -1.36
CA ARG A 90 -6.75 -4.12 -1.96
C ARG A 90 -6.90 -5.64 -2.01
N GLY A 91 -7.80 -6.19 -1.19
CA GLY A 91 -8.11 -7.62 -1.19
C GLY A 91 -8.62 -8.14 -2.54
N ARG A 92 -9.25 -7.30 -3.37
CA ARG A 92 -9.73 -7.67 -4.71
C ARG A 92 -8.62 -8.16 -5.64
N LEU A 93 -7.37 -7.75 -5.39
CA LEU A 93 -6.23 -8.08 -6.24
C LEU A 93 -5.75 -9.53 -6.04
N GLY A 94 -6.24 -10.20 -4.99
CA GLY A 94 -5.89 -11.58 -4.68
C GLY A 94 -4.42 -11.76 -4.26
N PRO A 95 -4.02 -13.02 -4.02
CA PRO A 95 -2.63 -13.34 -3.73
C PRO A 95 -1.75 -13.13 -4.97
N ALA A 96 -0.52 -12.67 -4.75
CA ALA A 96 0.47 -12.52 -5.80
C ALA A 96 1.43 -13.72 -5.77
N THR A 97 1.62 -14.38 -6.91
CA THR A 97 2.70 -15.36 -7.08
C THR A 97 3.99 -14.63 -7.43
N VAL A 98 5.01 -14.77 -6.60
CA VAL A 98 6.33 -14.20 -6.83
C VAL A 98 7.37 -15.31 -6.92
N ALA A 99 8.32 -15.14 -7.84
CA ALA A 99 9.48 -16.02 -7.94
C ALA A 99 10.51 -15.60 -6.88
N ALA A 100 10.82 -16.49 -5.95
CA ALA A 100 11.94 -16.31 -5.04
C ALA A 100 13.25 -16.35 -5.82
N ARG A 101 14.29 -15.69 -5.27
CA ARG A 101 15.64 -15.65 -5.85
C ARG A 101 16.23 -17.05 -6.14
N ALA A 102 15.78 -18.08 -5.43
CA ALA A 102 16.15 -19.48 -5.63
C ALA A 102 15.30 -20.23 -6.69
N GLY A 103 14.47 -19.53 -7.47
CA GLY A 103 13.60 -20.12 -8.49
C GLY A 103 12.29 -20.74 -7.97
N ARG A 104 12.03 -20.68 -6.66
CA ARG A 104 10.81 -21.22 -6.03
C ARG A 104 9.62 -20.28 -6.25
N GLN A 105 8.45 -20.81 -6.57
CA GLN A 105 7.21 -20.02 -6.60
C GLN A 105 6.61 -19.91 -5.21
N ILE A 106 6.32 -18.70 -4.79
CA ILE A 106 5.70 -18.39 -3.51
C ILE A 106 4.41 -17.64 -3.78
N GLU A 107 3.30 -18.13 -3.25
CA GLU A 107 2.04 -17.41 -3.23
C GLU A 107 2.01 -16.57 -1.97
N VAL A 108 1.86 -15.26 -2.15
CA VAL A 108 1.92 -14.30 -1.05
C VAL A 108 0.65 -13.49 -1.01
N ASN A 109 0.02 -13.49 0.16
CA ASN A 109 -1.07 -12.56 0.40
C ASN A 109 -0.50 -11.13 0.54
N PRO A 110 -0.94 -10.15 -0.27
CA PRO A 110 -0.42 -8.80 -0.21
C PRO A 110 -0.67 -8.12 1.15
N THR A 111 -1.73 -8.49 1.87
CA THR A 111 -2.22 -7.80 3.06
C THR A 111 -1.72 -8.39 4.38
N THR A 112 -1.36 -9.68 4.43
CA THR A 112 -0.99 -10.36 5.69
C THR A 112 0.45 -10.85 5.77
N LEU A 113 1.26 -10.63 4.73
CA LEU A 113 2.64 -11.16 4.61
C LEU A 113 2.77 -12.69 4.71
N HIS A 114 1.67 -13.44 4.84
CA HIS A 114 1.70 -14.89 4.79
C HIS A 114 2.14 -15.33 3.40
N ALA A 115 3.32 -15.96 3.35
CA ALA A 115 3.91 -16.60 2.20
C ALA A 115 3.71 -18.11 2.35
N VAL A 116 3.00 -18.71 1.40
CA VAL A 116 2.85 -20.17 1.32
C VAL A 116 3.60 -20.63 0.07
N GLU A 117 4.40 -21.70 0.22
CA GLU A 117 5.06 -22.30 -0.92
C GLU A 117 4.02 -22.89 -1.86
N VAL A 118 4.10 -22.57 -3.15
CA VAL A 118 3.18 -23.13 -4.13
C VAL A 118 3.56 -24.59 -4.34
N SER A 119 2.95 -25.49 -3.56
CA SER A 119 3.04 -26.92 -3.83
C SER A 119 2.46 -27.16 -5.22
N ALA A 120 3.26 -27.77 -6.10
CA ALA A 120 2.79 -28.19 -7.41
C ALA A 120 1.55 -29.06 -7.21
N ARG A 121 0.35 -28.52 -7.46
CA ARG A 121 -0.82 -29.37 -7.65
C ARG A 121 -0.47 -30.23 -8.85
N THR A 122 -0.17 -31.49 -8.60
CA THR A 122 -0.11 -32.52 -9.62
C THR A 122 -1.43 -32.44 -10.36
N ARG A 123 -1.43 -31.77 -11.51
CA ARG A 123 -2.54 -31.84 -12.46
C ARG A 123 -2.43 -33.24 -13.04
N CYS A 124 -2.89 -34.25 -12.30
CA CYS A 124 -3.02 -35.60 -12.82
C CYS A 124 -4.01 -35.53 -13.99
N PRO A 125 -3.59 -35.83 -15.22
CA PRO A 125 -4.52 -36.06 -16.30
C PRO A 125 -5.12 -37.45 -16.04
N ASN A 126 -6.40 -37.49 -15.69
CA ASN A 126 -7.20 -38.69 -15.41
C ASN A 126 -6.91 -39.43 -14.09
N SER A 127 -7.74 -39.17 -13.08
CA SER A 127 -8.19 -40.22 -12.17
C SER A 127 -9.68 -40.03 -11.84
N LYS A 128 -10.52 -40.80 -12.52
CA LYS A 128 -11.80 -41.22 -11.92
C LYS A 128 -11.45 -42.16 -10.76
N ALA A 129 -11.73 -41.77 -9.54
CA ALA A 129 -11.84 -42.67 -8.39
C ALA A 129 -12.70 -41.98 -7.32
N LEU A 130 -13.99 -42.27 -7.31
CA LEU A 130 -14.65 -43.16 -6.34
C LEU A 130 -14.79 -42.53 -4.95
N LEU A 131 -16.02 -42.05 -4.68
CA LEU A 131 -16.56 -41.86 -3.34
C LEU A 131 -16.40 -43.18 -2.57
N ARG A 132 -15.56 -43.18 -1.54
CA ARG A 132 -15.68 -44.12 -0.42
C ARG A 132 -16.27 -43.35 0.75
N THR A 133 -17.57 -43.50 0.93
CA THR A 133 -18.21 -43.30 2.23
C THR A 133 -17.85 -44.50 3.09
N ASP A 134 -17.21 -44.25 4.22
CA ASP A 134 -17.15 -45.24 5.29
C ASP A 134 -17.31 -44.52 6.62
N THR A 135 -18.44 -44.75 7.27
CA THR A 135 -18.53 -44.78 8.72
C THR A 135 -19.75 -45.60 9.11
N ARG A 136 -19.47 -46.51 10.03
CA ARG A 136 -20.35 -47.52 10.62
C ARG A 136 -21.52 -46.93 11.39
#